data_AF-A0A1M6TWD3-F1
#
_entry.id   AF-A0A1M6TWD3-F1
#
_cell.length_a   1.000
_cell.length_b   1.000
_cell.length_c   1.000
_cell.angle_alpha   90.00
_cell.angle_beta   90.00
_cell.angle_gamma   90.00
#
_symmetry.space_group_name_H-M   'P 1'
#
loop_
_entity.id
_entity.type
_entity.pdbx_description
1 polymer ?
#
loop_
_entity_poly.entity_id
_entity_poly.type
_entity_poly.pdbx_seq_one_letter_code
_entity_poly.pdbx_strand_id
1 'polypeptide(L)'
;MDNKTKKNTNDKIDKNELSNALNNVLSKPTSLKEKINLSDLLELKRALNPINNMITKELTIKFIKNLKNIFANTPGSIPNELKNTDELLKDNAAVNVNANGYDFFKNPIIAEVKANIPYAGNKYGASQKSGLTKDINGLLDAKEKKGGDKHELSLKDYYKFLVILDYNRYDDSSSVHYSSSDAVEEFKKSYEKKYNLNDKLVILDINKPVKLDKDHVYIVKLKL
;
A
#
# COMPACT_ATOMS: atom_id res chain seq x y z
N MET A 1 -46.12 15.52 12.49
CA MET A 1 -45.00 16.07 11.70
C MET A 1 -43.83 16.17 12.65
N ASP A 2 -43.05 15.09 12.75
CA ASP A 2 -41.98 15.02 13.75
C ASP A 2 -40.63 15.32 13.11
N ASN A 3 -40.06 16.42 13.59
CA ASN A 3 -38.77 16.97 13.20
C ASN A 3 -37.66 15.93 13.38
N LYS A 4 -37.22 15.33 12.26
CA LYS A 4 -35.92 14.65 12.17
C LYS A 4 -34.83 15.72 12.30
N THR A 5 -34.33 15.90 13.52
CA THR A 5 -33.08 16.61 13.77
C THR A 5 -31.97 15.82 13.07
N LYS A 6 -31.51 16.33 11.91
CA LYS A 6 -30.28 15.88 11.26
C LYS A 6 -29.15 16.02 12.29
N LYS A 7 -28.60 14.89 12.74
CA LYS A 7 -27.31 14.86 13.44
C LYS A 7 -26.28 15.47 12.50
N ASN A 8 -25.88 16.71 12.75
CA ASN A 8 -24.66 17.29 12.21
C ASN A 8 -23.51 16.36 12.62
N THR A 9 -23.00 15.59 11.66
CA THR A 9 -21.76 14.83 11.80
C THR A 9 -20.64 15.84 11.88
N ASN A 10 -20.36 16.30 13.09
CA ASN A 10 -19.28 17.23 13.37
C ASN A 10 -17.97 16.68 12.78
N ASP A 11 -17.40 17.45 11.86
CA ASP A 11 -15.98 17.52 11.49
C ASP A 11 -15.11 17.85 12.72
N LYS A 12 -15.20 17.05 13.79
CA LYS A 12 -14.27 17.14 14.90
C LYS A 12 -12.95 16.59 14.39
N ILE A 13 -12.03 17.50 14.07
CA ILE A 13 -10.60 17.21 14.00
C ILE A 13 -10.28 16.32 15.20
N ASP A 14 -9.83 15.08 14.96
CA ASP A 14 -9.43 14.17 16.02
C ASP A 14 -8.09 14.63 16.59
N LYS A 15 -8.18 15.64 17.45
CA LYS A 15 -7.03 16.23 18.15
C LYS A 15 -6.34 15.19 19.02
N ASN A 16 -7.02 14.12 19.43
CA ASN A 16 -6.45 13.08 20.26
C ASN A 16 -5.58 12.14 19.41
N GLU A 17 -6.04 11.74 18.23
CA GLU A 17 -5.24 10.92 17.31
C GLU A 17 -3.97 11.65 16.87
N LEU A 18 -4.08 12.93 16.47
CA LEU A 18 -2.91 13.76 16.15
C LEU A 18 -1.98 13.90 17.36
N SER A 19 -2.55 14.08 18.56
CA SER A 19 -1.75 14.23 19.78
C SER A 19 -0.96 12.95 20.08
N ASN A 20 -1.63 11.81 20.00
CA ASN A 20 -1.02 10.50 20.23
C ASN A 20 0.08 10.25 19.21
N ALA A 21 -0.17 10.48 17.91
CA ALA A 21 0.83 10.29 16.85
C ALA A 21 2.11 11.09 17.12
N LEU A 22 1.98 12.38 17.48
CA LEU A 22 3.12 13.25 17.73
C LEU A 22 3.88 12.90 19.02
N ASN A 23 3.18 12.55 20.10
CA ASN A 23 3.82 12.09 21.34
C ASN A 23 4.68 10.84 21.12
N ASN A 24 4.21 9.92 20.27
CA ASN A 24 4.98 8.72 19.93
C ASN A 24 6.26 9.04 19.17
N VAL A 25 6.23 10.02 18.26
CA VAL A 25 7.43 10.45 17.53
C VAL A 25 8.42 11.16 18.46
N LEU A 26 7.92 12.01 19.36
CA LEU A 26 8.76 12.88 20.19
C LEU A 26 9.30 12.22 21.46
N SER A 27 8.84 11.00 21.81
CA SER A 27 9.24 10.26 23.02
C SER A 27 9.12 11.08 24.34
N LYS A 28 8.30 12.13 24.32
CA LYS A 28 8.02 13.01 25.46
C LYS A 28 6.52 13.32 25.43
N PRO A 29 5.77 13.08 26.53
CA PRO A 29 4.38 13.47 26.65
C PRO A 29 4.32 15.01 26.63
N THR A 30 4.17 15.57 25.45
CA THR A 30 4.10 17.02 25.28
C THR A 30 2.62 17.38 25.31
N SER A 31 2.24 18.38 26.12
CA SER A 31 0.87 18.90 26.09
C SER A 31 0.63 19.58 24.73
N LEU A 32 0.14 18.82 23.77
CA LEU A 32 -0.01 19.26 22.38
C LEU A 32 -1.05 20.37 22.23
N LYS A 33 -1.98 20.48 23.19
CA LYS A 33 -2.99 21.54 23.24
C LYS A 33 -2.41 22.95 23.38
N GLU A 34 -1.18 23.12 23.85
CA GLU A 34 -0.61 24.44 24.15
C GLU A 34 0.62 24.81 23.31
N LYS A 35 1.18 23.88 22.51
CA LYS A 35 2.49 24.06 21.87
C LYS A 35 2.52 23.92 20.35
N ILE A 36 1.44 23.48 19.69
CA ILE A 36 1.38 23.39 18.23
C ILE A 36 0.47 24.49 17.70
N ASN A 37 1.09 25.43 16.98
CA ASN A 37 0.38 26.48 16.27
C ASN A 37 0.10 26.07 14.81
N LEU A 38 -0.62 26.91 14.07
CA LEU A 38 -0.95 26.65 12.67
C LEU A 38 0.30 26.49 11.78
N SER A 39 1.36 27.26 12.02
CA SER A 39 2.61 27.17 11.26
C SER A 39 3.24 25.78 11.42
N ASP A 40 3.25 25.24 12.63
CA ASP A 40 3.76 23.88 12.90
C ASP A 40 2.93 22.82 12.16
N LEU A 41 1.59 22.97 12.12
CA LEU A 41 0.71 22.07 11.38
C LEU A 41 0.96 22.15 9.86
N LEU A 42 1.25 23.32 9.33
CA LEU A 42 1.59 23.49 7.90
C LEU A 42 2.94 22.84 7.58
N GLU A 43 3.94 22.95 8.45
CA GLU A 43 5.22 22.25 8.30
C GLU A 43 5.06 20.74 8.36
N LEU A 44 4.27 20.22 9.31
CA LEU A 44 3.92 18.80 9.37
C LEU A 44 3.24 18.35 8.08
N LYS A 45 2.26 19.12 7.58
CA LYS A 45 1.57 18.84 6.32
C LYS A 45 2.54 18.83 5.13
N ARG A 46 3.50 19.75 5.08
CA ARG A 46 4.55 19.81 4.06
C ARG A 46 5.44 18.57 4.10
N ALA A 47 5.76 18.08 5.29
CA ALA A 47 6.59 16.89 5.49
C ALA A 47 5.90 15.57 5.13
N LEU A 48 4.56 15.51 5.09
CA LEU A 48 3.81 14.28 4.79
C LEU A 48 4.21 13.64 3.46
N ASN A 49 4.36 14.44 2.40
CA ASN A 49 4.70 13.91 1.07
C ASN A 49 6.12 13.29 1.03
N PRO A 50 7.18 13.99 1.48
CA PRO A 50 8.51 13.38 1.62
C PRO A 50 8.52 12.12 2.48
N ILE A 51 7.82 12.12 3.62
CA ILE A 51 7.71 10.96 4.51
C ILE A 51 7.06 9.78 3.78
N ASN A 52 5.91 10.00 3.13
CA ASN A 52 5.23 8.97 2.36
C ASN A 52 6.12 8.41 1.26
N ASN A 53 6.81 9.26 0.51
CA ASN A 53 7.72 8.82 -0.55
C ASN A 53 8.89 7.98 0.00
N MET A 54 9.45 8.37 1.15
CA MET A 54 10.51 7.62 1.82
C MET A 54 10.01 6.24 2.27
N ILE A 55 8.86 6.17 2.94
CA ILE A 55 8.27 4.91 3.40
C ILE A 55 7.95 4.00 2.20
N THR A 56 7.34 4.53 1.13
CA THR A 56 7.05 3.79 -0.10
C THR A 56 8.35 3.26 -0.72
N LYS A 57 9.41 4.07 -0.79
CA LYS A 57 10.71 3.62 -1.32
C LYS A 57 11.31 2.47 -0.50
N GLU A 58 11.31 2.58 0.83
CA GLU A 58 11.79 1.51 1.70
C GLU A 58 10.96 0.23 1.53
N LEU A 59 9.64 0.36 1.38
CA LEU A 59 8.73 -0.75 1.12
C LEU A 59 9.01 -1.41 -0.23
N THR A 60 9.29 -0.63 -1.28
CA THR A 60 9.72 -1.13 -2.60
C THR A 60 11.04 -1.89 -2.50
N ILE A 61 12.04 -1.35 -1.80
CA ILE A 61 13.33 -2.03 -1.59
C ILE A 61 13.12 -3.35 -0.84
N LYS A 62 12.28 -3.35 0.21
CA LYS A 62 11.93 -4.56 0.96
C LYS A 62 11.24 -5.58 0.06
N PHE A 63 10.34 -5.16 -0.81
CA PHE A 63 9.70 -6.03 -1.80
C PHE A 63 10.72 -6.67 -2.75
N ILE A 64 11.61 -5.87 -3.33
CA ILE A 64 12.68 -6.36 -4.23
C ILE A 64 13.53 -7.43 -3.53
N LYS A 65 13.95 -7.18 -2.29
CA LYS A 65 14.70 -8.15 -1.48
C LYS A 65 13.94 -9.45 -1.21
N ASN A 66 12.61 -9.41 -1.19
CA ASN A 66 11.76 -10.59 -0.97
C ASN A 66 11.35 -11.30 -2.26
N LEU A 67 11.59 -10.73 -3.45
CA LEU A 67 11.24 -11.37 -4.74
C LEU A 67 11.86 -12.76 -4.86
N LYS A 68 13.12 -12.93 -4.43
CA LYS A 68 13.77 -14.25 -4.45
C LYS A 68 13.02 -15.29 -3.64
N ASN A 69 12.53 -14.94 -2.45
CA ASN A 69 11.76 -15.84 -1.59
C ASN A 69 10.38 -16.13 -2.19
N ILE A 70 9.70 -15.08 -2.69
CA ILE A 70 8.39 -15.19 -3.35
C ILE A 70 8.44 -16.18 -4.51
N PHE A 71 9.47 -16.09 -5.37
CA PHE A 71 9.62 -16.98 -6.53
C PHE A 71 10.27 -18.33 -6.19
N ALA A 72 11.12 -18.43 -5.17
CA ALA A 72 11.63 -19.72 -4.69
C ALA A 72 10.50 -20.63 -4.18
N ASN A 73 9.43 -20.03 -3.66
CA ASN A 73 8.22 -20.71 -3.22
C ASN A 73 7.25 -21.04 -4.37
N THR A 74 7.64 -20.79 -5.63
CA THR A 74 6.90 -21.16 -6.85
C THR A 74 7.64 -22.28 -7.60
N PRO A 75 7.12 -23.53 -7.63
CA PRO A 75 7.77 -24.61 -8.37
C PRO A 75 7.87 -24.30 -9.88
N GLY A 76 9.09 -24.33 -10.43
CA GLY A 76 9.33 -24.36 -11.88
C GLY A 76 9.67 -23.04 -12.58
N SER A 77 9.77 -21.90 -11.89
CA SER A 77 10.06 -20.64 -12.58
C SER A 77 10.56 -19.53 -11.66
N ILE A 78 11.88 -19.45 -11.46
CA ILE A 78 12.53 -18.18 -11.10
C ILE A 78 12.91 -17.52 -12.44
N PRO A 79 12.30 -16.38 -12.81
CA PRO A 79 12.76 -15.61 -13.97
C PRO A 79 14.27 -15.41 -13.92
N ASN A 80 14.94 -15.53 -15.07
CA ASN A 80 16.41 -15.40 -15.11
C ASN A 80 16.87 -14.05 -14.53
N GLU A 81 16.06 -12.98 -14.62
CA GLU A 81 16.36 -11.67 -14.06
C GLU A 81 16.37 -11.64 -12.51
N LEU A 82 15.76 -12.62 -11.83
CA LEU A 82 15.76 -12.70 -10.36
C LEU A 82 16.95 -13.47 -9.78
N LYS A 83 17.80 -14.07 -10.63
CA LYS A 83 18.99 -14.82 -10.19
C LYS A 83 19.98 -13.93 -9.46
N ASN A 84 20.01 -12.63 -9.76
CA ASN A 84 20.88 -11.66 -9.12
C ASN A 84 20.07 -10.49 -8.54
N THR A 85 19.52 -10.67 -7.34
CA THR A 85 18.75 -9.62 -6.64
C THR A 85 19.59 -8.35 -6.40
N ASP A 86 20.91 -8.48 -6.29
CA ASP A 86 21.82 -7.35 -6.16
C ASP A 86 21.88 -6.51 -7.45
N GLU A 87 21.67 -7.09 -8.63
CA GLU A 87 21.53 -6.31 -9.88
C GLU A 87 20.24 -5.49 -9.90
N LEU A 88 19.13 -6.03 -9.38
CA LEU A 88 17.88 -5.28 -9.24
C LEU A 88 18.00 -4.08 -8.29
N LEU A 89 18.89 -4.18 -7.29
CA LEU A 89 19.18 -3.10 -6.34
C LEU A 89 20.26 -2.14 -6.86
N LYS A 90 21.22 -2.60 -7.67
CA LYS A 90 22.30 -1.78 -8.28
C LYS A 90 21.78 -0.80 -9.32
N ASP A 91 20.66 -1.12 -9.95
CA ASP A 91 19.81 -0.22 -10.74
C ASP A 91 19.21 0.90 -9.82
N ASN A 92 20.07 1.60 -9.07
CA ASN A 92 19.76 2.63 -8.08
C ASN A 92 19.13 3.88 -8.72
N ALA A 93 19.24 4.05 -10.04
CA ALA A 93 18.55 5.07 -10.83
C ALA A 93 17.22 4.57 -11.43
N ALA A 94 16.93 3.26 -11.35
CA ALA A 94 15.79 2.59 -11.99
C ALA A 94 14.75 2.01 -11.01
N VAL A 95 14.90 2.22 -9.69
CA VAL A 95 13.72 2.45 -8.82
C VAL A 95 13.12 3.82 -9.17
N ASN A 96 12.86 4.04 -10.46
CA ASN A 96 12.01 5.13 -10.90
C ASN A 96 10.63 4.75 -10.41
N VAL A 97 10.23 5.39 -9.33
CA VAL A 97 8.94 5.25 -8.62
C VAL A 97 7.74 5.66 -9.50
N ASN A 98 7.89 5.68 -10.83
CA ASN A 98 6.89 6.07 -11.83
C ASN A 98 7.30 5.64 -13.26
N ALA A 99 8.06 4.55 -13.44
CA ALA A 99 8.32 4.03 -14.78
C ALA A 99 7.05 3.36 -15.33
N ASN A 100 6.56 3.81 -16.49
CA ASN A 100 5.30 3.33 -17.11
C ASN A 100 4.07 3.44 -16.19
N GLY A 101 4.11 4.33 -15.20
CA GLY A 101 3.03 4.58 -14.24
C GLY A 101 2.95 3.60 -13.07
N TYR A 102 3.94 2.72 -12.88
CA TYR A 102 4.02 1.76 -11.76
C TYR A 102 5.14 2.12 -10.77
N ASP A 103 4.95 1.75 -9.50
CA ASP A 103 5.95 1.96 -8.44
C ASP A 103 7.18 1.04 -8.61
N PHE A 104 7.01 -0.13 -9.25
CA PHE A 104 8.08 -1.02 -9.68
C PHE A 104 7.74 -1.69 -11.02
N PHE A 105 8.69 -1.68 -11.95
CA PHE A 105 8.54 -2.29 -13.28
C PHE A 105 9.88 -2.91 -13.73
N LYS A 106 9.92 -4.24 -13.83
CA LYS A 106 11.06 -4.99 -14.38
C LYS A 106 10.55 -6.30 -14.94
N ASN A 107 10.55 -6.47 -16.26
CA ASN A 107 10.06 -7.68 -16.91
C ASN A 107 10.61 -8.97 -16.24
N PRO A 108 9.78 -9.97 -15.90
CA PRO A 108 8.31 -10.06 -16.07
C PRO A 108 7.52 -9.68 -14.81
N ILE A 109 7.91 -8.64 -14.07
CA ILE A 109 7.32 -8.24 -12.80
C ILE A 109 6.85 -6.79 -12.85
N ILE A 110 5.63 -6.56 -12.39
CA ILE A 110 5.10 -5.21 -12.13
C ILE A 110 4.53 -5.14 -10.71
N ALA A 111 4.67 -3.98 -10.07
CA ALA A 111 4.03 -3.75 -8.77
C ALA A 111 3.57 -2.30 -8.57
N GLU A 112 2.47 -2.19 -7.82
CA GLU A 112 2.02 -0.95 -7.16
C GLU A 112 2.31 -1.09 -5.67
N VAL A 113 2.85 -0.05 -5.04
CA VAL A 113 3.33 -0.06 -3.66
C VAL A 113 2.59 1.00 -2.86
N LYS A 114 1.82 0.60 -1.85
CA LYS A 114 1.01 1.51 -1.04
C LYS A 114 1.36 1.41 0.44
N ALA A 115 1.95 2.47 0.96
CA ALA A 115 2.27 2.65 2.37
C ALA A 115 1.07 3.12 3.24
N ASN A 116 -0.16 2.72 2.87
CA ASN A 116 -1.37 3.16 3.55
C ASN A 116 -1.50 2.51 4.94
N ILE A 117 -1.57 3.33 5.99
CA ILE A 117 -2.04 2.91 7.31
C ILE A 117 -3.58 2.90 7.29
N PRO A 118 -4.27 1.83 7.75
CA PRO A 118 -5.74 1.81 7.77
C PRO A 118 -6.33 3.00 8.53
N TYR A 119 -7.30 3.68 7.93
CA TYR A 119 -7.91 4.88 8.52
C TYR A 119 -8.69 4.60 9.81
N ALA A 120 -9.45 3.50 9.86
CA ALA A 120 -10.34 3.19 10.98
C ALA A 120 -9.85 1.94 11.75
N GLY A 121 -8.57 1.90 12.10
CA GLY A 121 -7.92 0.76 12.79
C GLY A 121 -7.77 -0.47 11.89
N ASN A 122 -8.88 -1.11 11.54
CA ASN A 122 -8.91 -2.34 10.77
C ASN A 122 -9.61 -2.19 9.40
N LYS A 123 -9.82 -0.96 8.93
CA LYS A 123 -10.45 -0.68 7.63
C LYS A 123 -9.78 0.48 6.91
N TYR A 124 -9.68 0.35 5.59
CA TYR A 124 -9.32 1.45 4.72
C TYR A 124 -10.49 2.43 4.57
N GLY A 125 -10.19 3.73 4.60
CA GLY A 125 -11.14 4.79 4.31
C GLY A 125 -11.53 4.85 2.83
N ALA A 126 -12.58 5.61 2.49
CA ALA A 126 -13.10 5.67 1.12
C ALA A 126 -12.04 6.08 0.08
N SER A 127 -11.21 7.09 0.40
CA SER A 127 -10.13 7.53 -0.48
C SER A 127 -9.07 6.43 -0.70
N GLN A 128 -8.68 5.74 0.37
CA GLN A 128 -7.72 4.62 0.31
C GLN A 128 -8.27 3.47 -0.53
N LYS A 129 -9.54 3.08 -0.31
CA LYS A 129 -10.22 2.04 -1.11
C LYS A 129 -10.28 2.41 -2.59
N SER A 130 -10.55 3.68 -2.90
CA SER A 130 -10.58 4.19 -4.27
C SER A 130 -9.21 4.10 -4.94
N GLY A 131 -8.14 4.48 -4.24
CA GLY A 131 -6.75 4.32 -4.70
C GLY A 131 -6.43 2.85 -5.00
N LEU A 132 -6.59 1.98 -4.00
CA LEU A 132 -6.33 0.54 -4.14
C LEU A 132 -7.12 -0.10 -5.29
N THR A 133 -8.39 0.31 -5.47
CA THR A 133 -9.23 -0.16 -6.58
C THR A 133 -8.65 0.23 -7.93
N LYS A 134 -8.18 1.48 -8.08
CA LYS A 134 -7.56 1.95 -9.33
C LYS A 134 -6.28 1.17 -9.63
N ASP A 135 -5.45 0.93 -8.61
CA ASP A 135 -4.19 0.21 -8.77
C ASP A 135 -4.44 -1.25 -9.19
N ILE A 136 -5.37 -1.94 -8.53
CA ILE A 136 -5.75 -3.31 -8.89
C ILE A 136 -6.29 -3.36 -10.32
N ASN A 137 -7.20 -2.46 -10.68
CA ASN A 137 -7.73 -2.42 -12.05
C ASN A 137 -6.61 -2.17 -13.06
N GLY A 138 -5.65 -1.29 -12.75
CA GLY A 138 -4.47 -1.07 -13.60
C GLY A 138 -3.64 -2.34 -13.80
N LEU A 139 -3.41 -3.09 -12.72
CA LEU A 139 -2.68 -4.36 -12.76
C LEU A 139 -3.45 -5.47 -13.51
N LEU A 140 -4.79 -5.47 -13.47
CA LEU A 140 -5.63 -6.46 -14.16
C LEU A 140 -5.86 -6.14 -15.65
N ASP A 141 -6.18 -4.90 -15.99
CA ASP A 141 -6.76 -4.53 -17.28
C ASP A 141 -5.75 -4.20 -18.39
N ALA A 142 -4.44 -4.33 -18.14
CA ALA A 142 -3.37 -4.13 -19.13
C ALA A 142 -3.39 -2.79 -19.88
N LYS A 143 -4.09 -1.76 -19.39
CA LYS A 143 -4.18 -0.45 -20.05
C LYS A 143 -3.14 0.51 -19.52
N GLU A 144 -2.32 1.03 -20.45
CA GLU A 144 -1.35 2.12 -20.25
C GLU A 144 -1.88 3.22 -19.31
N LYS A 145 -1.07 3.61 -18.32
CA LYS A 145 -1.10 4.97 -17.79
C LYS A 145 -0.43 5.87 -18.84
N LYS A 146 -1.26 6.60 -19.59
CA LYS A 146 -0.92 7.46 -20.75
C LYS A 146 0.42 8.19 -20.64
N GLY A 147 1.23 8.05 -21.70
CA GLY A 147 2.32 8.96 -22.04
C GLY A 147 2.78 8.77 -23.49
N GLY A 148 2.27 9.60 -24.40
CA GLY A 148 2.90 9.95 -25.69
C GLY A 148 3.06 8.87 -26.77
N ASP A 149 3.77 7.80 -26.47
CA ASP A 149 4.24 6.82 -27.46
C ASP A 149 3.65 5.44 -27.13
N LYS A 150 2.61 5.10 -27.90
CA LYS A 150 1.84 3.86 -27.78
C LYS A 150 2.70 2.66 -28.17
N HIS A 151 3.38 2.07 -27.20
CA HIS A 151 3.76 0.66 -27.28
C HIS A 151 2.86 -0.10 -26.33
N GLU A 152 1.84 -0.75 -26.89
CA GLU A 152 0.87 -1.57 -26.18
C GLU A 152 1.59 -2.70 -25.42
N LEU A 153 1.91 -2.44 -24.15
CA LEU A 153 2.61 -3.40 -23.32
C LEU A 153 1.58 -4.36 -22.72
N SER A 154 1.48 -5.55 -23.31
CA SER A 154 0.62 -6.62 -22.79
C SER A 154 1.09 -7.04 -21.38
N LEU A 155 0.33 -6.66 -20.35
CA LEU A 155 0.60 -7.12 -18.96
C LEU A 155 0.26 -8.60 -18.74
N LYS A 156 -0.22 -9.32 -19.76
CA LYS A 156 -0.49 -10.77 -19.69
C LYS A 156 0.77 -11.57 -19.39
N ASP A 157 1.93 -11.02 -19.74
CA ASP A 157 3.22 -11.68 -19.54
C ASP A 157 3.89 -11.34 -18.20
N TYR A 158 3.20 -10.60 -17.32
CA TYR A 158 3.77 -10.10 -16.08
C TYR A 158 3.10 -10.72 -14.84
N TYR A 159 3.94 -11.03 -13.84
CA TYR A 159 3.50 -11.26 -12.47
C TYR A 159 3.15 -9.92 -11.83
N LYS A 160 1.95 -9.82 -11.27
CA LYS A 160 1.36 -8.58 -10.78
C LYS A 160 1.30 -8.56 -9.27
N PHE A 161 1.83 -7.50 -8.66
CA PHE A 161 1.86 -7.37 -7.21
C PHE A 161 1.24 -6.05 -6.75
N LEU A 162 0.41 -6.14 -5.71
CA LEU A 162 0.03 -5.00 -4.90
C LEU A 162 0.74 -5.13 -3.55
N VAL A 163 1.76 -4.32 -3.33
CA VAL A 163 2.55 -4.35 -2.10
C VAL A 163 1.95 -3.36 -1.11
N ILE A 164 1.64 -3.84 0.09
CA ILE A 164 0.99 -3.08 1.15
C ILE A 164 1.87 -3.06 2.39
N LEU A 165 1.97 -1.89 3.05
CA LEU A 165 2.60 -1.78 4.36
C LEU A 165 1.78 -2.56 5.40
N ASP A 166 2.42 -3.54 6.03
CA ASP A 166 1.86 -4.32 7.14
C ASP A 166 2.03 -3.58 8.47
N TYR A 167 1.27 -2.50 8.61
CA TYR A 167 1.22 -1.73 9.84
C TYR A 167 0.26 -2.37 10.83
N ASN A 168 0.81 -2.86 11.94
CA ASN A 168 0.02 -3.33 13.06
C ASN A 168 0.47 -2.56 14.30
N ARG A 169 -0.47 -1.86 14.94
CA ARG A 169 -0.19 -1.14 16.18
C ARG A 169 -1.24 -1.51 17.22
N TYR A 170 -0.72 -2.09 18.29
CA TYR A 170 -1.43 -2.27 19.54
C TYR A 170 -1.01 -1.12 20.45
N ASP A 171 -1.97 -0.41 21.01
CA ASP A 171 -1.74 0.66 21.95
C ASP A 171 -2.74 0.45 23.09
N ASP A 172 -2.24 0.01 24.24
CA ASP A 172 -3.03 -0.30 25.44
C ASP A 172 -3.86 0.89 25.93
N SER A 173 -3.45 2.11 25.56
CA SER A 173 -4.13 3.36 25.93
C SER A 173 -5.16 3.83 24.90
N SER A 174 -5.24 3.15 23.75
CA SER A 174 -6.10 3.48 22.62
C SER A 174 -7.18 2.41 22.45
N SER A 175 -8.43 2.84 22.26
CA SER A 175 -9.51 1.93 21.86
C SER A 175 -9.40 1.45 20.40
N VAL A 176 -8.39 1.92 19.65
CA VAL A 176 -8.18 1.62 18.24
C VAL A 176 -6.92 0.78 18.07
N HIS A 177 -7.10 -0.43 17.55
CA HIS A 177 -6.04 -1.31 17.12
C HIS A 177 -5.90 -1.22 15.60
N TYR A 178 -4.70 -0.88 15.14
CA TYR A 178 -4.44 -0.84 13.71
C TYR A 178 -4.01 -2.22 13.23
N SER A 179 -4.66 -2.70 12.18
CA SER A 179 -4.41 -4.00 11.56
C SER A 179 -4.51 -3.87 10.04
N SER A 180 -3.37 -3.74 9.37
CA SER A 180 -3.31 -3.81 7.90
C SER A 180 -3.83 -5.15 7.40
N SER A 181 -3.62 -6.24 8.15
CA SER A 181 -4.10 -7.56 7.76
C SER A 181 -5.62 -7.63 7.67
N ASP A 182 -6.33 -7.14 8.68
CA ASP A 182 -7.80 -7.11 8.67
C ASP A 182 -8.35 -6.14 7.61
N ALA A 183 -7.69 -4.99 7.44
CA ALA A 183 -8.07 -3.99 6.45
C ALA A 183 -7.95 -4.52 5.01
N VAL A 184 -6.89 -5.27 4.72
CA VAL A 184 -6.69 -5.92 3.41
C VAL A 184 -7.74 -7.00 3.17
N GLU A 185 -8.03 -7.84 4.17
CA GLU A 185 -9.06 -8.89 4.06
C GLU A 185 -10.46 -8.29 3.82
N GLU A 186 -10.83 -7.25 4.57
CA GLU A 186 -12.09 -6.55 4.37
C GLU A 186 -12.17 -5.90 2.99
N PHE A 187 -11.10 -5.24 2.56
CA PHE A 187 -11.03 -4.62 1.25
C PHE A 187 -11.17 -5.66 0.13
N LYS A 188 -10.40 -6.76 0.18
CA LYS A 188 -10.47 -7.86 -0.81
C LYS A 188 -11.90 -8.37 -0.96
N LYS A 189 -12.55 -8.72 0.14
CA LYS A 189 -13.95 -9.19 0.16
C LYS A 189 -14.89 -8.18 -0.48
N SER A 190 -14.73 -6.89 -0.15
CA SER A 190 -15.57 -5.82 -0.69
C SER A 190 -15.35 -5.60 -2.20
N TYR A 191 -14.11 -5.71 -2.66
CA TYR A 191 -13.72 -5.54 -4.06
C TYR A 191 -14.24 -6.71 -4.91
N GLU A 192 -13.94 -7.96 -4.51
CA GLU A 192 -14.35 -9.16 -5.27
C GLU A 192 -15.88 -9.23 -5.42
N LYS A 193 -16.61 -8.93 -4.34
CA LYS A 193 -18.08 -8.85 -4.38
C LYS A 193 -18.59 -7.78 -5.35
N LYS A 194 -17.94 -6.61 -5.39
CA LYS A 194 -18.38 -5.48 -6.23
C LYS A 194 -18.13 -5.73 -7.72
N TYR A 195 -17.01 -6.36 -8.06
CA TYR A 195 -16.59 -6.56 -9.45
C TYR A 195 -16.87 -7.96 -9.99
N ASN A 196 -17.41 -8.87 -9.16
CA ASN A 196 -17.64 -10.28 -9.51
C ASN A 196 -16.37 -10.98 -10.01
N LEU A 197 -15.23 -10.63 -9.40
CA LEU A 197 -13.90 -11.10 -9.76
C LEU A 197 -13.41 -12.15 -8.76
N ASN A 198 -14.22 -13.20 -8.54
CA ASN A 198 -13.86 -14.25 -7.59
C ASN A 198 -12.47 -14.79 -7.94
N ASP A 199 -11.63 -14.85 -6.91
CA ASP A 199 -10.28 -15.42 -6.93
C ASP A 199 -9.21 -14.66 -7.71
N LYS A 200 -9.51 -13.50 -8.32
CA LYS A 200 -8.49 -12.69 -9.04
C LYS A 200 -7.44 -12.02 -8.14
N LEU A 201 -7.76 -11.89 -6.85
CA LEU A 201 -6.85 -11.34 -5.85
C LEU A 201 -6.38 -12.45 -4.92
N VAL A 202 -5.07 -12.59 -4.76
CA VAL A 202 -4.48 -13.60 -3.87
C VAL A 202 -3.64 -12.91 -2.82
N ILE A 203 -3.97 -13.07 -1.55
CA ILE A 203 -3.11 -12.58 -0.45
C ILE A 203 -1.96 -13.58 -0.31
N LEU A 204 -0.74 -13.10 -0.56
CA LEU A 204 0.46 -13.93 -0.55
C LEU A 204 1.10 -13.95 0.84
N ASP A 205 1.28 -15.14 1.39
CA ASP A 205 2.20 -15.39 2.50
C ASP A 205 3.57 -15.74 1.93
N ILE A 206 4.52 -14.81 2.00
CA ILE A 206 5.84 -14.95 1.38
C ILE A 206 6.66 -16.14 1.92
N ASN A 207 6.26 -16.71 3.05
CA ASN A 207 6.92 -17.85 3.69
C ASN A 207 6.27 -19.19 3.33
N LYS A 208 5.17 -19.18 2.59
CA LYS A 208 4.46 -20.40 2.19
C LYS A 208 4.60 -20.65 0.70
N PRO A 209 4.69 -21.92 0.27
CA PRO A 209 4.60 -22.28 -1.13
C PRO A 209 3.30 -21.79 -1.73
N VAL A 210 3.39 -20.99 -2.78
CA VAL A 210 2.25 -20.55 -3.59
C VAL A 210 2.69 -20.59 -5.04
N LYS A 211 1.90 -21.25 -5.88
CA LYS A 211 2.14 -21.24 -7.32
C LYS A 211 1.69 -19.90 -7.87
N LEU A 212 2.65 -19.08 -8.32
CA LEU A 212 2.36 -17.84 -9.01
C LEU A 212 1.99 -18.09 -10.48
N ASP A 213 1.11 -17.25 -11.00
CA ASP A 213 0.77 -17.12 -12.41
C ASP A 213 0.60 -15.64 -12.77
N LYS A 214 0.22 -15.36 -14.02
CA LYS A 214 0.13 -13.99 -14.56
C LYS A 214 -1.32 -13.49 -14.67
N ASP A 215 -2.29 -14.31 -14.29
CA ASP A 215 -3.72 -14.01 -14.36
C ASP A 215 -4.28 -13.41 -13.07
N HIS A 216 -3.49 -13.48 -11.99
CA HIS A 216 -3.82 -12.98 -10.66
C HIS A 216 -3.02 -11.73 -10.29
N VAL A 217 -3.57 -10.96 -9.35
CA VAL A 217 -2.83 -9.93 -8.61
C VAL A 217 -2.54 -10.45 -7.21
N TYR A 218 -1.26 -10.49 -6.85
CA TYR A 218 -0.80 -10.95 -5.55
C TYR A 218 -0.66 -9.76 -4.59
N ILE A 219 -1.44 -9.76 -3.52
CA ILE A 219 -1.34 -8.77 -2.45
C ILE A 219 -0.26 -9.23 -1.47
N VAL A 220 0.84 -8.49 -1.41
CA VAL A 220 1.99 -8.79 -0.54
C VAL A 220 2.02 -7.79 0.60
N LYS A 221 1.90 -8.29 1.84
CA LYS A 221 1.99 -7.47 3.05
C LYS A 221 3.42 -7.52 3.58
N LEU A 222 4.07 -6.37 3.74
CA LEU A 222 5.46 -6.29 4.23
C LEU A 222 5.57 -5.34 5.41
N LYS A 223 6.31 -5.77 6.44
CA LYS A 223 6.71 -4.93 7.56
C LYS A 223 8.01 -4.19 7.23
N LEU A 224 8.08 -2.93 7.68
CA LEU A 224 9.30 -2.13 7.72
C LEU A 224 9.91 -2.19 9.12
#